data_AF-A0A6A5K0Y1-F1
#
_entry.id   AF-A0A6A5K0Y1-F1
#
_cell.length_a   1.000
_cell.length_b   1.000
_cell.length_c   1.000
_cell.angle_alpha   90.00
_cell.angle_beta   90.00
_cell.angle_gamma   90.00
#
_symmetry.space_group_name_H-M   'P 1'
#
loop_
_entity.id
_entity.type
_entity.pdbx_description
1 polymer ?
#
loop_
_entity_poly.entity_id
_entity_poly.type
_entity_poly.pdbx_seq_one_letter_code
_entity_poly.pdbx_strand_id
1 'polypeptide(L)'
;MRRLLAAFWRSRGLHQYGLLSYWKYGMMVPETVLNVGRVHQEFPSLRPTMLDAVMRLTPEEVGIFISTLRRCAELLGVFFLQDPPQAFLTVYCEDLSQFVVECCPGITIDCLEISELATLVKGCMDRRFAMNPQEEARIHTLLPLIDDGAILRAARFNWTMMLEICTVLLKSCMPMFRDQMNFRRFFSISRAFADEERSLDHPPPWRGLEDFPTITDNTMDDLRPTGERVPLEAFCVVVGKVPDDITCPVCMSDVQEDGKDEEEPVVTKCGHFFHRACLDGWVNESAMNASNTCPSCRAEMCEHRQRMHVSQSADEIETADEDAGTD
;
A
#
# COMPACT_ATOMS: atom_id res chain seq x y z
N MET A 1 1.11 11.91 -14.00
CA MET A 1 1.92 11.18 -13.00
C MET A 1 2.35 12.12 -11.89
N ARG A 2 3.62 12.52 -11.71
CA ARG A 2 4.06 13.45 -10.62
C ARG A 2 3.28 14.76 -10.52
N ARG A 3 2.72 15.26 -11.64
CA ARG A 3 1.87 16.47 -11.73
C ARG A 3 0.47 16.32 -11.10
N LEU A 4 -0.05 15.10 -10.90
CA LEU A 4 -1.37 14.88 -10.28
C LEU A 4 -1.29 14.84 -8.75
N LEU A 5 -0.26 14.18 -8.21
CA LEU A 5 0.10 14.24 -6.78
C LEU A 5 0.37 15.69 -6.37
N ALA A 6 1.24 16.35 -7.12
CA ALA A 6 1.44 17.79 -7.08
C ALA A 6 0.15 18.64 -7.03
N ALA A 7 -0.78 18.39 -7.96
CA ALA A 7 -2.04 19.13 -8.06
C ALA A 7 -2.98 18.82 -6.89
N PHE A 8 -2.98 17.59 -6.40
CA PHE A 8 -3.71 17.20 -5.20
C PHE A 8 -3.22 18.00 -3.98
N TRP A 9 -1.91 18.07 -3.75
CA TRP A 9 -1.29 18.87 -2.69
C TRP A 9 -1.57 20.38 -2.85
N ARG A 10 -1.55 20.92 -4.08
CA ARG A 10 -1.91 22.31 -4.38
C ARG A 10 -3.38 22.67 -4.09
N SER A 11 -4.30 21.72 -4.18
CA SER A 11 -5.75 21.98 -4.20
C SER A 11 -6.37 22.27 -2.83
N ARG A 12 -5.63 22.09 -1.72
CA ARG A 12 -6.18 22.19 -0.35
C ARG A 12 -5.50 23.29 0.47
N GLY A 13 -5.64 24.52 0.00
CA GLY A 13 -5.17 25.76 0.65
C GLY A 13 -5.87 26.15 1.96
N LEU A 14 -6.27 25.19 2.80
CA LEU A 14 -6.92 25.41 4.10
C LEU A 14 -5.93 25.81 5.22
N HIS A 15 -4.62 25.80 4.96
CA HIS A 15 -3.61 25.85 6.03
C HIS A 15 -3.03 27.24 6.34
N GLN A 16 -2.93 28.17 5.38
CA GLN A 16 -2.55 29.55 5.69
C GLN A 16 -3.57 30.18 6.65
N TYR A 17 -4.87 29.92 6.40
CA TYR A 17 -5.95 30.29 7.31
C TYR A 17 -5.85 29.56 8.65
N GLY A 18 -5.47 28.28 8.67
CA GLY A 18 -5.23 27.51 9.90
C GLY A 18 -4.19 28.16 10.81
N LEU A 19 -2.96 28.35 10.32
CA LEU A 19 -1.85 28.97 11.09
C LEU A 19 -2.22 30.37 11.58
N LEU A 20 -2.79 31.21 10.72
CA LEU A 20 -3.21 32.56 11.10
C LEU A 20 -4.36 32.56 12.11
N SER A 21 -5.28 31.59 12.01
CA SER A 21 -6.36 31.42 12.98
C SER A 21 -5.85 30.93 14.33
N TYR A 22 -4.83 30.06 14.37
CA TYR A 22 -4.16 29.67 15.61
C TYR A 22 -3.48 30.85 16.30
N TRP A 23 -2.79 31.68 15.51
CA TRP A 23 -2.15 32.89 16.04
C TRP A 23 -3.18 33.86 16.62
N LYS A 24 -4.20 34.23 15.83
CA LYS A 24 -5.13 35.32 16.14
C LYS A 24 -6.22 34.92 17.13
N TYR A 25 -6.71 33.69 17.05
CA TYR A 25 -7.90 33.26 17.79
C TYR A 25 -7.63 32.10 18.75
N GLY A 26 -6.40 31.56 18.79
CA GLY A 26 -6.08 30.40 19.64
C GLY A 26 -7.05 29.25 19.40
N MET A 27 -7.39 29.02 18.13
CA MET A 27 -8.63 28.38 17.67
C MET A 27 -9.13 27.27 18.59
N MET A 28 -10.41 27.38 18.97
CA MET A 28 -11.20 26.33 19.63
C MET A 28 -11.32 25.11 18.72
N VAL A 29 -10.25 24.34 18.57
CA VAL A 29 -10.35 22.98 18.08
C VAL A 29 -11.04 22.19 19.20
N PRO A 30 -12.06 21.38 18.92
CA PRO A 30 -12.53 20.36 19.86
C PRO A 30 -11.32 19.62 20.44
N GLU A 31 -11.36 19.16 21.69
CA GLU A 31 -10.33 18.25 22.20
C GLU A 31 -10.30 17.03 21.29
N THR A 32 -9.37 17.03 20.34
CA THR A 32 -9.12 15.95 19.41
C THR A 32 -8.64 14.74 20.21
N VAL A 33 -8.89 13.54 19.67
CA VAL A 33 -8.40 12.26 20.24
C VAL A 33 -6.87 12.28 20.45
N LEU A 34 -6.17 13.11 19.67
CA LEU A 34 -4.77 13.46 19.88
C LEU A 34 -4.64 14.79 20.64
N ASN A 35 -4.00 14.79 21.82
CA ASN A 35 -3.72 16.01 22.58
C ASN A 35 -2.23 16.39 22.51
N VAL A 36 -1.93 17.64 22.88
CA VAL A 36 -0.55 18.17 22.86
C VAL A 36 0.39 17.37 23.76
N GLY A 37 -0.10 16.87 24.89
CA GLY A 37 0.68 16.04 25.82
C GLY A 37 1.21 14.77 25.16
N ARG A 38 0.40 14.13 24.31
CA ARG A 38 0.80 12.93 23.58
C ARG A 38 1.85 13.20 22.51
N VAL A 39 1.76 14.33 21.81
CA VAL A 39 2.84 14.74 20.89
C VAL A 39 4.17 14.87 21.63
N HIS A 40 4.18 15.41 22.85
CA HIS A 40 5.43 15.48 23.63
C HIS A 40 5.93 14.12 24.13
N GLN A 41 5.06 13.13 24.27
CA GLN A 41 5.43 11.77 24.69
C GLN A 41 5.90 10.92 23.52
N GLU A 42 5.21 10.98 22.38
CA GLU A 42 5.45 10.14 21.21
C GLU A 42 6.42 10.79 20.22
N PHE A 43 6.58 12.12 20.26
CA PHE A 43 7.51 12.89 19.43
C PHE A 43 8.34 13.91 20.24
N PRO A 44 9.13 13.45 21.23
CA PRO A 44 9.89 14.32 22.12
C PRO A 44 10.95 15.17 21.40
N SER A 45 11.54 14.69 20.31
CA SER A 45 12.52 15.42 19.50
C SER A 45 11.98 16.67 18.79
N LEU A 46 10.66 16.75 18.58
CA LEU A 46 10.03 17.86 17.85
C LEU A 46 10.31 19.22 18.50
N ARG A 47 10.11 19.32 19.82
CA ARG A 47 10.19 20.59 20.54
C ARG A 47 11.60 21.20 20.51
N PRO A 48 12.68 20.48 20.91
CA PRO A 48 14.03 21.03 20.85
C PRO A 48 14.44 21.38 19.42
N THR A 49 14.10 20.54 18.44
CA THR A 49 14.40 20.81 17.02
C THR A 49 13.68 22.06 16.52
N MET A 50 12.40 22.20 16.80
CA MET A 50 11.64 23.37 16.37
C MET A 50 12.11 24.65 17.08
N LEU A 51 12.55 24.55 18.34
CA LEU A 51 13.13 25.69 19.05
C LEU A 51 14.44 26.13 18.40
N ASP A 52 15.34 25.20 18.08
CA ASP A 52 16.58 25.51 17.34
C ASP A 52 16.26 26.14 15.97
N ALA A 53 15.31 25.56 15.24
CA ALA A 53 14.83 26.09 13.96
C ALA A 53 14.37 27.55 14.07
N VAL A 54 13.48 27.85 15.03
CA VAL A 54 12.95 29.20 15.27
C VAL A 54 14.04 30.20 15.63
N MET A 55 15.08 29.76 16.34
CA MET A 55 16.16 30.61 16.81
C MET A 55 17.22 30.88 15.74
N ARG A 56 17.47 29.93 14.84
CA ARG A 56 18.60 29.99 13.89
C ARG A 56 18.20 30.25 12.46
N LEU A 57 17.00 29.82 12.06
CA LEU A 57 16.53 29.91 10.69
C LEU A 57 15.72 31.18 10.43
N THR A 58 15.66 31.55 9.15
CA THR A 58 14.71 32.56 8.68
C THR A 58 13.27 32.06 8.85
N PRO A 59 12.30 32.97 9.01
CA PRO A 59 10.88 32.58 9.05
C PRO A 59 10.44 31.74 7.83
N GLU A 60 10.99 32.02 6.66
CA GLU A 60 10.74 31.27 5.44
C GLU A 60 11.22 29.81 5.55
N GLU A 61 12.46 29.59 5.99
CA GLU A 61 13.02 28.25 6.22
C GLU A 61 12.26 27.47 7.30
N VAL A 62 11.80 28.13 8.37
CA VAL A 62 10.94 27.50 9.38
C VAL A 62 9.60 27.05 8.77
N GLY A 63 9.02 27.87 7.88
CA GLY A 63 7.80 27.50 7.16
C GLY A 63 7.98 26.28 6.26
N ILE A 64 9.10 26.21 5.53
CA ILE A 64 9.48 25.05 4.72
C ILE A 64 9.63 23.82 5.62
N PHE A 65 10.37 23.91 6.73
CA PHE A 65 10.58 22.80 7.66
C PHE A 65 9.27 22.21 8.21
N ILE A 66 8.34 23.06 8.63
CA ILE A 66 7.01 22.62 9.10
C ILE A 66 6.25 21.92 7.97
N SER A 67 6.33 22.42 6.74
CA SER A 67 5.70 21.80 5.56
C SER A 67 6.31 20.42 5.27
N THR A 68 7.63 20.31 5.32
CA THR A 68 8.36 19.06 5.10
C THR A 68 8.03 18.02 6.17
N LEU A 69 7.97 18.39 7.46
CA LEU A 69 7.55 17.49 8.54
C LEU A 69 6.13 16.97 8.34
N ARG A 70 5.20 17.84 7.92
CA ARG A 70 3.83 17.44 7.56
C ARG A 70 3.85 16.41 6.42
N ARG A 71 4.62 16.65 5.35
CA ARG A 71 4.75 15.71 4.23
C ARG A 71 5.31 14.36 4.68
N CYS A 72 6.30 14.35 5.57
CA CYS A 72 6.83 13.11 6.16
C CYS A 72 5.73 12.33 6.90
N ALA A 73 4.92 13.02 7.70
CA ALA A 73 3.80 12.39 8.41
C ALA A 73 2.75 11.80 7.45
N GLU A 74 2.45 12.48 6.33
CA GLU A 74 1.52 12.00 5.31
C GLU A 74 2.06 10.75 4.60
N LEU A 75 3.34 10.77 4.24
CA LEU A 75 4.06 9.65 3.63
C LEU A 75 4.10 8.43 4.56
N LEU A 76 4.34 8.64 5.86
CA LEU A 76 4.26 7.59 6.89
C LEU A 76 2.85 7.03 7.00
N GLY A 77 1.82 7.87 6.95
CA GLY A 77 0.44 7.44 6.98
C GLY A 77 0.10 6.51 5.81
N VAL A 78 0.54 6.86 4.60
CA VAL A 78 0.38 6.01 3.41
C VAL A 78 1.19 4.72 3.55
N PHE A 79 2.44 4.82 4.00
CA PHE A 79 3.34 3.68 4.22
C PHE A 79 2.73 2.63 5.16
N PHE A 80 2.15 3.06 6.28
CA PHE A 80 1.53 2.16 7.26
C PHE A 80 0.25 1.47 6.80
N LEU A 81 -0.40 1.93 5.71
CA LEU A 81 -1.54 1.20 5.15
C LEU A 81 -1.14 -0.16 4.58
N GLN A 82 0.14 -0.36 4.28
CA GLN A 82 0.67 -1.59 3.69
C GLN A 82 1.10 -2.63 4.73
N ASP A 83 0.88 -2.35 6.02
CA ASP A 83 1.36 -3.15 7.17
C ASP A 83 2.84 -3.60 7.05
N PRO A 84 3.77 -2.64 6.92
CA PRO A 84 5.14 -2.94 6.55
C PRO A 84 5.94 -3.56 7.71
N PRO A 85 6.84 -4.52 7.44
CA PRO A 85 7.74 -5.05 8.48
C PRO A 85 8.66 -3.97 9.06
N GLN A 86 9.02 -4.12 10.35
CA GLN A 86 9.82 -3.13 11.10
C GLN A 86 11.17 -2.76 10.43
N ALA A 87 11.79 -3.70 9.71
CA ALA A 87 13.05 -3.45 8.99
C ALA A 87 12.87 -2.37 7.90
N PHE A 88 11.75 -2.40 7.16
CA PHE A 88 11.44 -1.41 6.14
C PHE A 88 11.11 -0.05 6.75
N LEU A 89 10.43 -0.01 7.90
CA LEU A 89 10.16 1.24 8.59
C LEU A 89 11.46 1.97 8.97
N THR A 90 12.48 1.24 9.40
CA THR A 90 13.77 1.83 9.79
C THR A 90 14.43 2.51 8.59
N VAL A 91 14.55 1.81 7.47
CA VAL A 91 15.10 2.35 6.22
C VAL A 91 14.29 3.55 5.72
N TYR A 92 12.96 3.46 5.78
CA TYR A 92 12.10 4.56 5.34
C TYR A 92 12.21 5.81 6.23
N CYS A 93 12.41 5.64 7.55
CA CYS A 93 12.69 6.76 8.44
C CYS A 93 14.02 7.44 8.12
N GLU A 94 15.05 6.68 7.71
CA GLU A 94 16.33 7.23 7.25
C GLU A 94 16.14 8.05 5.95
N ASP A 95 15.43 7.49 4.97
CA ASP A 95 15.10 8.19 3.71
C ASP A 95 14.32 9.50 3.96
N LEU A 96 13.35 9.48 4.88
CA LEU A 96 12.60 10.67 5.27
C LEU A 96 13.47 11.68 6.04
N SER A 97 14.42 11.22 6.86
CA SER A 97 15.37 12.11 7.54
C SER A 97 16.26 12.83 6.54
N GLN A 98 16.75 12.10 5.54
CA GLN A 98 17.52 12.68 4.43
C GLN A 98 16.68 13.68 3.61
N PHE A 99 15.42 13.36 3.35
CA PHE A 99 14.49 14.28 2.68
C PHE A 99 14.28 15.58 3.47
N VAL A 100 14.24 15.54 4.80
CA VAL A 100 14.20 16.76 5.64
C VAL A 100 15.46 17.60 5.45
N VAL A 101 16.65 16.99 5.44
CA VAL A 101 17.92 17.70 5.22
C VAL A 101 17.96 18.36 3.85
N GLU A 102 17.49 17.66 2.81
CA GLU A 102 17.47 18.18 1.44
C GLU A 102 16.54 19.38 1.27
N CYS A 103 15.35 19.34 1.88
CA CYS A 103 14.41 20.46 1.84
C CYS A 103 14.84 21.61 2.77
N CYS A 104 15.56 21.31 3.86
CA CYS A 104 15.89 22.26 4.93
C CYS A 104 17.37 22.17 5.33
N PRO A 105 18.33 22.54 4.46
CA PRO A 105 19.75 22.35 4.73
C PRO A 105 20.29 23.12 5.96
N GLY A 106 19.55 24.14 6.43
CA GLY A 106 19.90 24.88 7.64
C GLY A 106 19.51 24.19 8.95
N ILE A 107 18.66 23.16 8.94
CA ILE A 107 18.18 22.50 10.15
C ILE A 107 19.23 21.54 10.70
N THR A 108 19.48 21.56 12.00
CA THR A 108 20.27 20.51 12.65
C THR A 108 19.37 19.32 12.94
N ILE A 109 19.44 18.28 12.12
CA ILE A 109 18.63 17.07 12.29
C ILE A 109 19.16 16.14 13.40
N ASP A 110 20.33 16.40 13.98
CA ASP A 110 20.94 15.56 15.03
C ASP A 110 20.01 15.34 16.23
N CYS A 111 19.03 16.23 16.41
CA CYS A 111 18.05 16.17 17.49
C CYS A 111 16.67 15.69 17.02
N LEU A 112 16.44 15.44 15.72
CA LEU A 112 15.14 15.13 15.13
C LEU A 112 15.04 13.64 14.75
N GLU A 113 14.18 12.91 15.45
CA GLU A 113 14.00 11.47 15.24
C GLU A 113 12.72 11.21 14.43
N ILE A 114 12.85 10.87 13.15
CA ILE A 114 11.68 10.55 12.30
C ILE A 114 10.96 9.29 12.77
N SER A 115 11.66 8.36 13.44
CA SER A 115 11.06 7.18 14.07
C SER A 115 10.02 7.52 15.15
N GLU A 116 10.19 8.65 15.84
CA GLU A 116 9.23 9.17 16.81
C GLU A 116 7.98 9.74 16.11
N LEU A 117 8.17 10.46 14.99
CA LEU A 117 7.05 10.88 14.13
C LEU A 117 6.28 9.66 13.60
N ALA A 118 6.98 8.60 13.20
CA ALA A 118 6.36 7.35 12.77
C ALA A 118 5.53 6.70 13.88
N THR A 119 6.04 6.70 15.11
CA THR A 119 5.31 6.21 16.30
C THR A 119 4.01 7.00 16.52
N LEU A 120 4.08 8.33 16.46
CA LEU A 120 2.92 9.21 16.57
C LEU A 120 1.87 8.92 15.49
N VAL A 121 2.30 8.79 14.23
CA VAL A 121 1.42 8.52 13.09
C VAL A 121 0.78 7.14 13.23
N LYS A 122 1.55 6.09 13.50
CA LYS A 122 1.06 4.71 13.67
C LYS A 122 0.04 4.62 14.80
N GLY A 123 0.35 5.20 15.96
CA GLY A 123 -0.59 5.24 17.07
C GLY A 123 -1.91 5.92 16.70
N CYS A 124 -1.88 6.99 15.88
CA CYS A 124 -3.09 7.64 15.37
C CYS A 124 -3.92 6.71 14.48
N MET A 125 -3.27 5.96 13.58
CA MET A 125 -3.92 4.99 12.73
C MET A 125 -4.56 3.86 13.54
N ASP A 126 -3.80 3.26 14.47
CA ASP A 126 -4.27 2.12 15.27
C ASP A 126 -5.51 2.49 16.09
N ARG A 127 -5.54 3.70 16.68
CA ARG A 127 -6.74 4.20 17.37
C ARG A 127 -7.91 4.46 16.43
N ARG A 128 -7.64 5.03 15.25
CA ARG A 128 -8.69 5.26 14.25
C ARG A 128 -9.37 3.95 13.86
N PHE A 129 -8.58 2.91 13.60
CA PHE A 129 -9.09 1.58 13.28
C PHE A 129 -9.75 0.89 14.47
N ALA A 130 -9.22 1.04 15.68
CA ALA A 130 -9.87 0.53 16.89
C ALA A 130 -11.25 1.16 17.15
N MET A 131 -11.43 2.44 16.83
CA MET A 131 -12.73 3.13 16.95
C MET A 131 -13.68 2.82 15.79
N ASN A 132 -13.14 2.57 14.59
CA ASN A 132 -13.91 2.30 13.38
C ASN A 132 -13.35 1.09 12.61
N PRO A 133 -13.59 -0.17 13.05
CA PRO A 133 -13.05 -1.36 12.39
C PRO A 133 -13.46 -1.50 10.92
N GLN A 134 -14.59 -0.91 10.53
CA GLN A 134 -15.04 -0.88 9.13
C GLN A 134 -14.11 -0.06 8.23
N GLU A 135 -13.37 0.91 8.78
CA GLU A 135 -12.36 1.65 8.01
C GLU A 135 -11.13 0.80 7.71
N GLU A 136 -10.77 -0.13 8.60
CA GLU A 136 -9.67 -1.07 8.38
C GLU A 136 -9.97 -2.02 7.22
N ALA A 137 -11.20 -2.53 7.14
CA ALA A 137 -11.65 -3.37 6.01
C ALA A 137 -11.58 -2.64 4.65
N ARG A 138 -11.67 -1.31 4.63
CA ARG A 138 -11.58 -0.51 3.39
C ARG A 138 -10.15 -0.39 2.86
N ILE A 139 -9.13 -0.70 3.68
CA ILE A 139 -7.72 -0.65 3.27
C ILE A 139 -7.47 -1.59 2.09
N HIS A 140 -8.10 -2.77 2.06
CA HIS A 140 -7.99 -3.71 0.95
C HIS A 140 -8.40 -3.13 -0.41
N THR A 141 -9.27 -2.11 -0.43
CA THR A 141 -9.68 -1.44 -1.68
C THR A 141 -8.70 -0.35 -2.14
N LEU A 142 -7.72 -0.02 -1.28
CA LEU A 142 -6.67 0.97 -1.54
C LEU A 142 -5.35 0.31 -1.95
N LEU A 143 -5.16 -0.96 -1.59
CA LEU A 143 -3.97 -1.74 -1.89
C LEU A 143 -4.13 -2.56 -3.19
N PRO A 144 -3.03 -2.90 -3.87
CA PRO A 144 -1.65 -2.51 -3.58
C PRO A 144 -1.33 -1.07 -4.07
N LEU A 145 -0.32 -0.43 -3.48
CA LEU A 145 0.10 0.94 -3.84
C LEU A 145 1.06 0.96 -5.03
N ILE A 146 0.65 0.34 -6.14
CA ILE A 146 1.50 0.12 -7.33
C ILE A 146 1.60 1.32 -8.28
N ASP A 147 0.73 2.32 -8.12
CA ASP A 147 0.70 3.49 -9.00
C ASP A 147 0.38 4.80 -8.25
N ASP A 148 0.71 5.93 -8.87
CA ASP A 148 0.46 7.29 -8.36
C ASP A 148 -1.02 7.52 -7.96
N GLY A 149 -1.95 6.92 -8.68
CA GLY A 149 -3.39 6.99 -8.44
C GLY A 149 -3.80 6.22 -7.19
N ALA A 150 -3.24 5.03 -6.96
CA ALA A 150 -3.42 4.26 -5.74
C ALA A 150 -2.88 5.02 -4.52
N ILE A 151 -1.66 5.55 -4.63
CA ILE A 151 -1.03 6.41 -3.61
C ILE A 151 -1.92 7.64 -3.32
N LEU A 152 -2.49 8.28 -4.35
CA LEU A 152 -3.42 9.39 -4.19
C LEU A 152 -4.70 9.00 -3.45
N ARG A 153 -5.30 7.85 -3.75
CA ARG A 153 -6.49 7.35 -3.05
C ARG A 153 -6.16 7.06 -1.57
N ALA A 154 -5.01 6.44 -1.31
CA ALA A 154 -4.50 6.21 0.04
C ALA A 154 -4.26 7.50 0.83
N ALA A 155 -3.60 8.49 0.22
CA ALA A 155 -3.39 9.81 0.83
C ALA A 155 -4.72 10.51 1.14
N ARG A 156 -5.71 10.42 0.24
CA ARG A 156 -7.07 10.95 0.48
C ARG A 156 -7.78 10.25 1.62
N PHE A 157 -7.65 8.94 1.73
CA PHE A 157 -8.22 8.15 2.81
C PHE A 157 -7.66 8.57 4.18
N ASN A 158 -6.38 8.91 4.24
CA ASN A 158 -5.71 9.37 5.46
C ASN A 158 -5.88 10.87 5.76
N TRP A 159 -6.44 11.65 4.84
CA TRP A 159 -6.48 13.11 4.91
C TRP A 159 -6.99 13.67 6.26
N THR A 160 -8.12 13.19 6.78
CA THR A 160 -8.70 13.71 8.02
C THR A 160 -7.79 13.49 9.21
N MET A 161 -7.23 12.28 9.34
CA MET A 161 -6.24 11.96 10.37
C MET A 161 -4.99 12.83 10.21
N MET A 162 -4.54 13.05 8.98
CA MET A 162 -3.38 13.88 8.72
C MET A 162 -3.60 15.35 9.12
N LEU A 163 -4.79 15.89 8.87
CA LEU A 163 -5.19 17.22 9.34
C LEU A 163 -5.13 17.32 10.86
N GLU A 164 -5.58 16.29 11.58
CA GLU A 164 -5.53 16.23 13.04
C GLU A 164 -4.09 16.20 13.55
N ILE A 165 -3.25 15.31 13.01
CA ILE A 165 -1.83 15.23 13.38
C ILE A 165 -1.15 16.58 13.17
N CYS A 166 -1.31 17.18 11.98
CA CYS A 166 -0.73 18.50 11.67
C CYS A 166 -1.22 19.59 12.63
N THR A 167 -2.51 19.59 12.93
CA THR A 167 -3.12 20.52 13.88
C THR A 167 -2.47 20.44 15.24
N VAL A 168 -2.27 19.23 15.78
CA VAL A 168 -1.70 19.05 17.11
C VAL A 168 -0.19 19.33 17.12
N LEU A 169 0.53 18.96 16.07
CA LEU A 169 1.96 19.33 15.88
C LEU A 169 2.13 20.85 15.88
N LEU A 170 1.28 21.58 15.15
CA LEU A 170 1.33 23.05 15.14
C LEU A 170 0.97 23.62 16.50
N LYS A 171 -0.10 23.10 17.14
CA LYS A 171 -0.55 23.53 18.47
C LYS A 171 0.53 23.32 19.54
N SER A 172 1.32 22.25 19.47
CA SER A 172 2.42 21.99 20.40
C SER A 172 3.57 23.00 20.24
N CYS A 173 3.73 23.56 19.04
CA CYS A 173 4.74 24.58 18.73
C CYS A 173 4.26 26.02 19.01
N MET A 174 2.95 26.26 19.11
CA MET A 174 2.39 27.61 19.25
C MET A 174 2.92 28.44 20.43
N PRO A 175 3.10 27.90 21.65
CA PRO A 175 3.64 28.68 22.77
C PRO A 175 5.01 29.29 22.42
N MET A 176 5.88 28.47 21.83
CA MET A 176 7.20 28.91 21.40
C MET A 176 7.13 29.95 20.26
N PHE A 177 6.24 29.80 19.28
CA PHE A 177 6.07 30.85 18.27
C PHE A 177 5.61 32.17 18.87
N ARG A 178 4.72 32.14 19.87
CA ARG A 178 4.24 33.34 20.57
C ARG A 178 5.34 34.01 21.40
N ASP A 179 6.20 33.21 22.01
CA ASP A 179 7.29 33.70 22.86
C ASP A 179 8.46 34.26 22.04
N GLN A 180 8.79 33.64 20.91
CA GLN A 180 10.00 33.95 20.14
C GLN A 180 9.76 34.86 18.93
N MET A 181 8.51 35.04 18.48
CA MET A 181 8.22 35.75 17.23
C MET A 181 7.12 36.79 17.38
N ASN A 182 7.18 37.82 16.54
CA ASN A 182 6.05 38.72 16.33
C ASN A 182 5.18 38.23 15.16
N PHE A 183 3.98 38.80 15.02
CA PHE A 183 3.03 38.40 14.00
C PHE A 183 3.58 38.48 12.56
N ARG A 184 4.45 39.45 12.25
CA ARG A 184 5.02 39.58 10.90
C ARG A 184 5.92 38.40 10.55
N ARG A 185 6.79 37.99 11.48
CA ARG A 185 7.65 36.81 11.30
C ARG A 185 6.80 35.54 11.19
N PHE A 186 5.79 35.39 12.05
CA PHE A 186 4.87 34.24 11.96
C PHE A 186 4.06 34.22 10.66
N PHE A 187 3.67 35.38 10.13
CA PHE A 187 3.01 35.48 8.83
C PHE A 187 3.92 35.01 7.69
N SER A 188 5.22 35.33 7.73
CA SER A 188 6.20 34.78 6.78
C SER A 188 6.30 33.26 6.85
N ILE A 189 6.33 32.66 8.06
CA ILE A 189 6.28 31.20 8.24
C ILE A 189 5.05 30.63 7.55
N SER A 190 3.87 31.19 7.83
CA SER A 190 2.60 30.71 7.27
C SER A 190 2.56 30.80 5.74
N ARG A 191 3.14 31.86 5.17
CA ARG A 191 3.27 32.00 3.72
C ARG A 191 4.22 30.96 3.13
N ALA A 192 5.42 30.81 3.70
CA ALA A 192 6.41 29.86 3.19
C ALA A 192 5.94 28.40 3.32
N PHE A 193 5.26 28.05 4.42
CA PHE A 193 4.57 26.77 4.56
C PHE A 193 3.60 26.53 3.39
N ALA A 194 2.75 27.51 3.09
CA ALA A 194 1.73 27.39 2.04
C ALA A 194 2.33 27.39 0.63
N ASP A 195 3.45 28.08 0.42
CA ASP A 195 4.16 28.11 -0.86
C ASP A 195 4.90 26.80 -1.11
N GLU A 196 5.56 26.25 -0.09
CA GLU A 196 6.22 24.94 -0.18
C GLU A 196 5.22 23.81 -0.45
N GLU A 197 4.03 23.84 0.16
CA GLU A 197 2.95 22.88 -0.11
C GLU A 197 2.49 22.91 -1.59
N ARG A 198 2.66 24.05 -2.27
CA ARG A 198 2.36 24.19 -3.71
C ARG A 198 3.54 23.83 -4.60
N SER A 199 4.77 23.87 -4.06
CA SER A 199 6.00 23.61 -4.78
C SER A 199 6.18 22.10 -5.06
N LEU A 200 6.84 21.79 -6.18
CA LEU A 200 7.16 20.42 -6.61
C LEU A 200 8.65 20.17 -6.70
N ASP A 201 9.45 21.11 -6.20
CA ASP A 201 10.89 21.13 -6.44
C ASP A 201 11.59 19.97 -5.73
N HIS A 202 10.98 19.46 -4.65
CA HIS A 202 11.41 18.28 -3.92
C HIS A 202 10.35 17.16 -4.01
N PRO A 203 10.44 16.23 -4.98
CA PRO A 203 9.57 15.06 -4.99
C PRO A 203 9.84 14.26 -3.72
N PRO A 204 8.79 13.76 -3.04
CA PRO A 204 9.00 13.00 -1.82
C PRO A 204 9.70 11.66 -2.14
N PRO A 205 10.39 11.06 -1.16
CA PRO A 205 11.04 9.77 -1.33
C PRO A 205 9.97 8.68 -1.45
N TRP A 206 9.61 8.32 -2.67
CA TRP A 206 8.65 7.24 -2.95
C TRP A 206 9.25 5.85 -2.73
N ARG A 207 10.57 5.76 -2.50
CA ARG A 207 11.29 4.50 -2.26
C ARG A 207 10.67 3.78 -1.06
N GLY A 208 10.33 2.51 -1.23
CA GLY A 208 9.63 1.71 -0.23
C GLY A 208 8.10 1.76 -0.32
N LEU A 209 7.46 2.63 -1.11
CA LEU A 209 6.01 2.50 -1.38
C LEU A 209 5.72 1.56 -2.56
N GLU A 210 6.67 1.46 -3.50
CA GLU A 210 6.59 0.63 -4.72
C GLU A 210 7.22 -0.77 -4.54
N ASP A 211 8.11 -0.92 -3.54
CA ASP A 211 8.96 -2.12 -3.33
C ASP A 211 8.43 -3.08 -2.26
N PHE A 212 7.24 -2.85 -1.69
CA PHE A 212 6.63 -3.88 -0.87
C PHE A 212 6.30 -5.05 -1.81
N PRO A 213 6.82 -6.27 -1.56
CA PRO A 213 6.26 -7.42 -2.24
C PRO A 213 4.78 -7.32 -1.94
N THR A 214 3.98 -7.21 -3.02
CA THR A 214 2.55 -7.31 -2.95
C THR A 214 2.28 -8.39 -1.91
N ILE A 215 1.46 -8.11 -0.90
CA ILE A 215 0.72 -9.21 -0.30
C ILE A 215 -0.24 -9.65 -1.40
N THR A 216 0.30 -10.20 -2.50
CA THR A 216 -0.33 -11.26 -3.25
C THR A 216 -0.41 -12.33 -2.17
N ASP A 217 -1.56 -12.34 -1.51
CA ASP A 217 -2.01 -13.55 -0.90
C ASP A 217 -1.86 -14.61 -2.00
N ASN A 218 -0.79 -15.41 -1.91
CA ASN A 218 -0.60 -16.56 -2.80
C ASN A 218 -1.60 -17.65 -2.40
N THR A 219 -2.81 -17.26 -1.97
CA THR A 219 -3.94 -18.17 -1.94
C THR A 219 -4.13 -18.62 -3.37
N MET A 220 -4.25 -19.93 -3.49
CA MET A 220 -4.28 -20.62 -4.77
C MET A 220 -5.50 -20.19 -5.63
N ASP A 221 -6.38 -19.34 -5.11
CA ASP A 221 -7.61 -18.89 -5.74
C ASP A 221 -7.39 -17.75 -6.77
N ASP A 222 -6.24 -17.06 -6.75
CA ASP A 222 -5.98 -15.88 -7.61
C ASP A 222 -5.04 -16.14 -8.80
N LEU A 223 -4.61 -17.38 -9.00
CA LEU A 223 -3.83 -17.81 -10.17
C LEU A 223 -4.73 -18.43 -11.23
N ARG A 224 -4.60 -17.99 -12.49
CA ARG A 224 -5.25 -18.64 -13.63
C ARG A 224 -4.22 -19.26 -14.57
N PRO A 225 -4.48 -20.47 -15.10
CA PRO A 225 -3.63 -21.05 -16.13
C PRO A 225 -3.71 -20.22 -17.41
N THR A 226 -2.55 -19.90 -17.98
CA THR A 226 -2.44 -19.15 -19.24
C THR A 226 -1.91 -20.04 -20.37
N GLY A 227 -1.98 -19.55 -21.60
CA GLY A 227 -1.58 -20.29 -22.80
C GLY A 227 -2.55 -21.40 -23.21
N GLU A 228 -2.12 -22.19 -24.20
CA GLU A 228 -2.91 -23.28 -24.76
C GLU A 228 -3.18 -24.39 -23.72
N ARG A 229 -4.38 -24.99 -23.79
CA ARG A 229 -4.71 -26.17 -22.97
C ARG A 229 -3.81 -27.33 -23.36
N VAL A 230 -3.34 -28.07 -22.36
CA VAL A 230 -2.59 -29.30 -22.62
C VAL A 230 -3.59 -30.34 -23.16
N PRO A 231 -3.33 -30.96 -24.32
CA PRO A 231 -4.22 -31.98 -24.88
C PRO A 231 -4.23 -33.23 -24.00
N LEU A 232 -5.39 -33.86 -23.87
CA LEU A 232 -5.63 -34.98 -22.96
C LEU A 232 -4.62 -36.12 -23.18
N GLU A 233 -4.29 -36.38 -24.44
CA GLU A 233 -3.37 -37.43 -24.89
C GLU A 233 -1.95 -37.24 -24.36
N ALA A 234 -1.59 -36.02 -23.92
CA ALA A 234 -0.27 -35.76 -23.34
C ALA A 234 -0.11 -36.38 -21.94
N PHE A 235 -1.20 -36.48 -21.17
CA PHE A 235 -1.15 -36.87 -19.76
C PHE A 235 -1.99 -38.12 -19.40
N CYS A 236 -2.93 -38.56 -20.24
CA CYS A 236 -3.67 -39.79 -20.02
C CYS A 236 -4.16 -40.44 -21.33
N VAL A 237 -4.79 -41.61 -21.18
CA VAL A 237 -5.42 -42.37 -22.27
C VAL A 237 -6.83 -42.75 -21.83
N VAL A 238 -7.81 -42.58 -22.72
CA VAL A 238 -9.19 -43.03 -22.50
C VAL A 238 -9.23 -44.56 -22.51
N VAL A 239 -9.88 -45.14 -21.51
CA VAL A 239 -10.05 -46.60 -21.38
C VAL A 239 -11.54 -46.94 -21.40
N GLY A 240 -11.88 -48.06 -22.03
CA GLY A 240 -13.27 -48.55 -22.05
C GLY A 240 -13.62 -49.48 -20.90
N LYS A 241 -12.63 -49.84 -20.07
CA LYS A 241 -12.81 -50.75 -18.93
C LYS A 241 -11.93 -50.31 -17.77
N VAL A 242 -12.50 -50.27 -16.58
CA VAL A 242 -11.83 -49.92 -15.33
C VAL A 242 -11.90 -51.12 -14.38
N PRO A 243 -10.92 -51.33 -13.50
CA PRO A 243 -11.06 -52.31 -12.43
C PRO A 243 -12.29 -52.03 -11.56
N ASP A 244 -12.88 -53.09 -11.00
CA ASP A 244 -14.01 -52.97 -10.07
C ASP A 244 -13.60 -52.14 -8.83
N ASP A 245 -14.52 -51.34 -8.30
CA ASP A 245 -14.37 -50.52 -7.08
C ASP A 245 -13.28 -49.43 -7.13
N ILE A 246 -13.09 -48.79 -8.29
CA ILE A 246 -12.19 -47.63 -8.42
C ILE A 246 -12.95 -46.32 -8.16
N THR A 247 -12.49 -45.57 -7.16
CA THR A 247 -12.99 -44.23 -6.85
C THR A 247 -12.05 -43.14 -7.36
N CYS A 248 -12.59 -42.13 -8.04
CA CYS A 248 -11.83 -40.97 -8.50
C CYS A 248 -11.45 -40.10 -7.29
N PRO A 249 -10.15 -39.87 -7.00
CA PRO A 249 -9.75 -39.09 -5.82
C PRO A 249 -10.00 -37.59 -5.97
N VAL A 250 -10.38 -37.11 -7.16
CA VAL A 250 -10.66 -35.69 -7.43
C VAL A 250 -12.10 -35.34 -7.00
N CYS A 251 -13.08 -36.12 -7.43
CA CYS A 251 -14.50 -35.89 -7.11
C CYS A 251 -15.03 -36.80 -5.99
N MET A 252 -14.26 -37.80 -5.57
CA MET A 252 -14.62 -38.84 -4.59
C MET A 252 -15.81 -39.72 -5.00
N SER A 253 -16.10 -39.80 -6.30
CA SER A 253 -17.14 -40.66 -6.88
C SER A 253 -16.53 -41.85 -7.64
N ASP A 254 -17.29 -42.93 -7.76
CA ASP A 254 -16.86 -44.12 -8.50
C ASP A 254 -16.65 -43.82 -9.99
N VAL A 255 -15.59 -44.42 -10.54
CA VAL A 255 -15.29 -44.36 -11.96
C VAL A 255 -16.07 -45.47 -12.65
N GLN A 256 -17.27 -45.16 -13.14
CA GLN A 256 -18.18 -46.12 -13.77
C GLN A 256 -17.93 -46.23 -15.27
N GLU A 257 -18.32 -47.37 -15.86
CA GLU A 257 -18.25 -47.63 -17.31
C GLU A 257 -19.36 -46.90 -18.11
N ASP A 258 -20.31 -46.26 -17.42
CA ASP A 258 -21.60 -45.85 -17.95
C ASP A 258 -21.56 -44.53 -18.75
N GLY A 259 -20.64 -44.43 -19.72
CA GLY A 259 -20.85 -43.88 -21.08
C GLY A 259 -21.57 -42.54 -21.28
N LYS A 260 -21.67 -41.67 -20.29
CA LYS A 260 -21.97 -40.25 -20.51
C LYS A 260 -20.65 -39.58 -20.87
N ASP A 261 -20.61 -38.84 -21.98
CA ASP A 261 -19.37 -38.27 -22.57
C ASP A 261 -18.48 -37.48 -21.57
N GLU A 262 -19.05 -37.00 -20.46
CA GLU A 262 -18.34 -36.25 -19.41
C GLU A 262 -17.70 -37.13 -18.32
N GLU A 263 -18.02 -38.43 -18.26
CA GLU A 263 -17.58 -39.40 -17.25
C GLU A 263 -16.65 -40.50 -17.81
N GLU A 264 -16.18 -40.38 -19.06
CA GLU A 264 -15.27 -41.36 -19.67
C GLU A 264 -14.07 -41.64 -18.76
N PRO A 265 -13.75 -42.91 -18.46
CA PRO A 265 -12.61 -43.22 -17.63
C PRO A 265 -11.30 -43.02 -18.38
N VAL A 266 -10.34 -42.41 -17.70
CA VAL A 266 -8.98 -42.20 -18.20
C VAL A 266 -7.97 -42.83 -17.26
N VAL A 267 -6.88 -43.35 -17.83
CA VAL A 267 -5.74 -43.85 -17.08
C VAL A 267 -4.50 -43.00 -17.39
N THR A 268 -3.80 -42.60 -16.34
CA THR A 268 -2.52 -41.89 -16.44
C THR A 268 -1.38 -42.85 -16.77
N LYS A 269 -0.23 -42.34 -17.24
CA LYS A 269 0.98 -43.17 -17.50
C LYS A 269 1.47 -43.94 -16.27
N CYS A 270 1.16 -43.44 -15.06
CA CYS A 270 1.49 -44.09 -13.80
C CYS A 270 0.48 -45.16 -13.36
N GLY A 271 -0.61 -45.37 -14.12
CA GLY A 271 -1.58 -46.45 -13.88
C GLY A 271 -2.78 -46.09 -13.00
N HIS A 272 -2.94 -44.82 -12.59
CA HIS A 272 -4.10 -44.38 -11.81
C HIS A 272 -5.24 -43.90 -12.70
N PHE A 273 -6.47 -44.16 -12.26
CA PHE A 273 -7.72 -43.94 -12.98
C PHE A 273 -8.50 -42.74 -12.45
N PHE A 274 -9.15 -42.00 -13.36
CA PHE A 274 -9.93 -40.79 -13.07
C PHE A 274 -11.07 -40.66 -14.08
N HIS A 275 -12.07 -39.81 -13.80
CA HIS A 275 -12.94 -39.29 -14.86
C HIS A 275 -12.17 -38.34 -15.76
N ARG A 276 -12.43 -38.39 -17.07
CA ARG A 276 -11.84 -37.51 -18.09
C ARG A 276 -11.92 -36.04 -17.67
N ALA A 277 -13.12 -35.55 -17.34
CA ALA A 277 -13.34 -34.16 -16.97
C ALA A 277 -12.59 -33.76 -15.68
N CYS A 278 -12.53 -34.66 -14.69
CA CYS A 278 -11.82 -34.39 -13.44
C CYS A 278 -10.32 -34.26 -13.65
N LEU A 279 -9.72 -35.14 -14.45
CA LEU A 279 -8.28 -35.07 -14.71
C LEU A 279 -7.93 -33.91 -15.65
N ASP A 280 -8.79 -33.62 -16.63
CA ASP A 280 -8.63 -32.46 -17.51
C ASP A 280 -8.72 -31.15 -16.73
N GLY A 281 -9.74 -30.98 -15.88
CA GLY A 281 -9.87 -29.82 -14.99
C GLY A 281 -8.70 -29.72 -14.00
N TRP A 282 -8.23 -30.86 -13.47
CA TRP A 282 -7.02 -30.87 -12.65
C TRP A 282 -5.82 -30.29 -13.40
N VAL A 283 -5.53 -30.73 -14.62
CA VAL A 283 -4.35 -30.24 -15.37
C VAL A 283 -4.55 -28.81 -15.87
N ASN A 284 -5.73 -28.52 -16.41
CA ASN A 284 -5.98 -27.34 -17.24
C ASN A 284 -6.69 -26.18 -16.55
N GLU A 285 -7.35 -26.41 -15.42
CA GLU A 285 -8.17 -25.39 -14.73
C GLU A 285 -7.72 -25.17 -13.29
N SER A 286 -7.07 -26.16 -12.67
CA SER A 286 -6.52 -26.02 -11.33
C SER A 286 -5.39 -24.99 -11.30
N ALA A 287 -5.51 -24.07 -10.34
CA ALA A 287 -4.49 -23.11 -9.98
C ALA A 287 -3.33 -23.73 -9.17
N MET A 288 -3.35 -25.04 -8.92
CA MET A 288 -2.36 -25.70 -8.10
C MET A 288 -0.98 -25.82 -8.77
N ASN A 289 0.09 -25.52 -8.03
CA ASN A 289 1.47 -25.78 -8.48
C ASN A 289 1.74 -27.26 -8.80
N ALA A 290 0.92 -28.18 -8.29
CA ALA A 290 1.02 -29.61 -8.56
C ALA A 290 0.09 -30.09 -9.69
N SER A 291 -0.53 -29.20 -10.46
CA SER A 291 -1.54 -29.57 -11.47
C SER A 291 -1.00 -30.46 -12.59
N ASN A 292 0.32 -30.46 -12.82
CA ASN A 292 0.98 -31.33 -13.81
C ASN A 292 1.33 -32.72 -13.27
N THR A 293 0.98 -33.03 -12.02
CA THR A 293 1.28 -34.31 -11.36
C THR A 293 0.01 -35.11 -11.07
N CYS A 294 0.12 -36.43 -11.04
CA CYS A 294 -0.98 -37.33 -10.75
C CYS A 294 -1.56 -37.07 -9.35
N PRO A 295 -2.87 -36.85 -9.19
CA PRO A 295 -3.49 -36.62 -7.89
C PRO A 295 -3.27 -37.76 -6.89
N SER A 296 -3.09 -39.00 -7.37
CA SER A 296 -2.92 -40.19 -6.52
C SER A 296 -1.48 -40.42 -6.05
N CYS A 297 -0.48 -40.23 -6.92
CA CYS A 297 0.90 -40.61 -6.62
C CYS A 297 1.96 -39.53 -6.89
N ARG A 298 1.53 -38.36 -7.39
CA ARG A 298 2.39 -37.21 -7.74
C ARG A 298 3.43 -37.48 -8.83
N ALA A 299 3.32 -38.57 -9.57
CA ALA A 299 4.12 -38.77 -10.78
C ALA A 299 3.81 -37.65 -11.79
N GLU A 300 4.84 -37.08 -12.40
CA GLU A 300 4.69 -36.07 -13.45
C GLU A 300 3.96 -36.65 -14.66
N MET A 301 2.91 -35.97 -15.11
CA MET A 301 2.08 -36.43 -16.23
C MET A 301 2.35 -35.63 -17.51
N CYS A 302 2.65 -34.34 -17.37
CA CYS A 302 2.92 -33.41 -18.46
C CYS A 302 3.84 -32.26 -18.02
N GLU A 303 4.24 -31.43 -18.98
CA GLU A 303 4.96 -30.18 -18.70
C GLU A 303 4.08 -29.22 -17.90
N HIS A 304 4.72 -28.44 -17.03
CA HIS A 304 4.03 -27.53 -16.15
C HIS A 304 3.48 -26.33 -16.93
N ARG A 305 2.16 -26.10 -16.85
CA ARG A 305 1.52 -24.92 -17.46
C ARG A 305 1.95 -23.65 -16.75
N GLN A 306 2.26 -22.61 -17.52
CA GLN A 306 2.45 -21.27 -16.98
C GLN A 306 1.12 -20.79 -16.37
N ARG A 307 1.20 -20.13 -15.21
CA ARG A 307 0.05 -19.53 -14.54
C ARG A 307 0.38 -18.09 -14.26
N MET A 308 -0.60 -17.22 -14.47
CA MET A 308 -0.49 -15.80 -14.19
C MET A 308 -1.52 -15.41 -13.14
N HIS A 309 -1.15 -14.41 -12.36
CA HIS A 309 -2.06 -13.82 -11.39
C HIS A 309 -3.16 -13.06 -12.13
N VAL A 310 -4.40 -13.12 -11.65
CA VAL A 310 -5.55 -12.44 -12.30
C VAL A 310 -5.27 -10.95 -12.53
N SER A 311 -4.52 -10.30 -11.63
CA SER A 311 -4.13 -8.90 -11.79
C SER A 311 -3.24 -8.63 -13.02
N GLN A 312 -2.44 -9.60 -13.46
CA GLN A 312 -1.56 -9.47 -14.64
C GLN A 312 -2.32 -9.75 -15.95
N SER A 313 -3.42 -10.50 -15.90
CA SER A 313 -4.25 -10.79 -17.08
C SER A 313 -5.09 -9.60 -17.55
N ALA A 314 -5.37 -8.63 -16.67
CA ALA A 314 -6.13 -7.43 -17.02
C ALA A 314 -5.33 -6.47 -17.91
N ASP A 315 -4.01 -6.40 -17.72
CA ASP A 315 -3.11 -5.53 -18.49
C ASP A 315 -2.92 -6.03 -19.94
N GLU A 316 -2.98 -7.36 -20.18
CA GLU A 316 -2.84 -7.92 -21.53
C GLU A 316 -4.08 -7.71 -22.41
N ILE A 317 -5.27 -7.65 -21.81
CA ILE A 317 -6.53 -7.40 -22.55
C ILE A 317 -6.57 -5.95 -23.06
N GLU A 318 -6.09 -4.97 -22.29
CA GLU A 318 -6.01 -3.57 -22.76
C GLU A 318 -5.00 -3.39 -23.89
N THR A 319 -3.92 -4.19 -23.94
CA THR A 319 -2.94 -4.11 -25.05
C THR A 319 -3.42 -4.76 -26.35
N ALA A 320 -4.34 -5.73 -26.29
CA ALA A 320 -4.85 -6.42 -27.48
C ALA A 320 -5.90 -5.58 -28.24
N ASP A 321 -6.61 -4.68 -27.55
CA ASP A 321 -7.62 -3.80 -28.16
C ASP A 321 -7.01 -2.59 -28.90
N GLU A 322 -5.75 -2.23 -28.64
CA GLU A 322 -5.05 -1.16 -29.39
C GLU A 322 -4.52 -1.62 -30.76
N ASP A 323 -4.18 -2.91 -30.93
CA ASP A 323 -3.63 -3.47 -32.17
C ASP A 323 -4.69 -3.93 -33.20
N ALA A 324 -5.98 -3.99 -32.81
CA ALA A 324 -7.08 -4.34 -33.72
C ALA A 324 -7.66 -3.14 -34.51
N GLY A 325 -7.06 -1.95 -34.37
CA GLY A 325 -7.60 -0.66 -34.84
C GLY A 325 -6.87 -0.01 -36.01
N THR A 326 -6.05 -0.73 -36.78
CA THR A 326 -5.48 -0.22 -38.03
C THR A 326 -5.47 -1.27 -39.13
N ASP A 327 -6.56 -1.31 -39.90
CA ASP A 327 -6.58 -1.50 -41.36
C ASP A 327 -7.83 -0.84 -41.95
#